data_AF-A0AAU5X440-F1
#
_entry.id   AF-A0AAU5X440-F1
#
_cell.length_a   1.000
_cell.length_b   1.000
_cell.length_c   1.000
_cell.angle_alpha   90.00
_cell.angle_beta   90.00
_cell.angle_gamma   90.00
#
_symmetry.space_group_name_H-M   'P 1'
#
loop_
_entity.id
_entity.type
_entity.pdbx_description
1 polymer ?
#
loop_
_entity_poly.entity_id
_entity_poly.type
_entity_poly.pdbx_seq_one_letter_code
_entity_poly.pdbx_strand_id
1 'polypeptide(L)'
;MEDGWHICALGVMSIVTKVGGHVTDAQPGGNTLERHFNDFGDHFYNAVIGVGSAGKGAASSPIGTALNEFVHHYKPTLKGMATKTGRCIKGVVDATNYYLLADHEMGAEAKKHLKMARLAEKMAINVK
;
A
#
# COMPACT_ATOMS: atom_id res chain seq x y z
N MET A 1 -3.78 23.56 24.84
CA MET A 1 -3.64 22.22 24.25
C MET A 1 -3.18 22.50 22.83
N GLU A 2 -1.91 22.25 22.52
CA GLU A 2 -1.42 22.34 21.15
C GLU A 2 -1.53 20.94 20.57
N ASP A 3 -2.45 20.81 19.62
CA ASP A 3 -2.81 19.61 18.88
C ASP A 3 -1.67 19.29 17.90
N GLY A 4 -0.53 18.91 18.48
CA GLY A 4 0.63 18.42 17.76
C GLY A 4 0.24 17.19 16.95
N TRP A 5 0.70 17.15 15.70
CA TRP A 5 0.43 16.13 14.69
C TRP A 5 0.91 14.72 15.09
N HIS A 6 0.40 14.11 16.16
CA HIS A 6 0.84 12.78 16.57
C HIS A 6 0.35 11.70 15.61
N ILE A 7 1.27 11.13 14.82
CA ILE A 7 0.98 9.94 14.02
C ILE A 7 1.03 8.68 14.89
N CYS A 8 0.00 7.84 14.81
CA CYS A 8 0.03 6.51 15.41
C CYS A 8 0.66 5.52 14.42
N ALA A 9 1.98 5.35 14.46
CA ALA A 9 2.71 4.49 13.52
C ALA A 9 2.19 3.03 13.51
N LEU A 10 1.83 2.49 14.67
CA LEU A 10 1.23 1.15 14.78
C LEU A 10 -0.15 1.08 14.12
N GLY A 11 -0.96 2.13 14.28
CA GLY A 11 -2.26 2.24 13.62
C GLY A 11 -2.12 2.31 12.10
N VAL A 12 -1.17 3.10 11.60
CA VAL A 12 -0.86 3.19 10.17
C VAL A 12 -0.39 1.84 9.63
N MET A 13 0.51 1.16 10.33
CA MET A 13 0.99 -0.18 9.95
C MET A 13 -0.18 -1.17 9.85
N SER A 14 -1.06 -1.21 10.84
CA SER A 14 -2.25 -2.09 10.83
C SER A 14 -3.12 -1.87 9.59
N ILE A 15 -3.41 -0.60 9.25
CA ILE A 15 -4.21 -0.25 8.07
C ILE A 15 -3.47 -0.63 6.79
N VAL A 16 -2.18 -0.32 6.68
CA VAL A 16 -1.38 -0.67 5.50
C VAL A 16 -1.32 -2.19 5.29
N THR A 17 -1.12 -2.97 6.35
CA THR A 17 -1.15 -4.45 6.28
C THR A 17 -2.52 -4.94 5.80
N LYS A 18 -3.62 -4.39 6.33
CA LYS A 18 -4.97 -4.75 5.93
C LYS A 18 -5.23 -4.44 4.45
N VAL A 19 -4.88 -3.24 4.00
CA VAL A 19 -5.05 -2.84 2.59
C VAL A 19 -4.16 -3.67 1.68
N GLY A 20 -2.92 -3.95 2.08
CA GLY A 20 -2.01 -4.85 1.36
C GLY A 20 -2.60 -6.25 1.19
N GLY A 21 -3.24 -6.79 2.23
CA GLY A 21 -3.96 -8.07 2.18
C GLY A 21 -5.18 -8.10 1.26
N HIS A 22 -5.73 -6.96 0.84
CA HIS A 22 -6.76 -6.91 -0.21
C HIS A 22 -6.17 -6.87 -1.63
N VAL A 23 -4.88 -6.52 -1.77
CA VAL A 23 -4.23 -6.42 -3.09
C VAL A 23 -3.60 -7.76 -3.47
N THR A 24 -2.87 -8.39 -2.56
CA THR A 24 -2.08 -9.60 -2.83
C THR A 24 -2.53 -10.76 -1.96
N ASP A 25 -2.25 -11.98 -2.42
CA ASP A 25 -2.52 -13.24 -1.68
C ASP A 25 -1.58 -13.47 -0.49
N ALA A 26 -0.88 -12.44 -0.02
CA ALA A 26 -0.01 -12.52 1.15
C ALA A 26 -0.77 -12.80 2.47
N GLN A 27 -2.09 -12.70 2.47
CA GLN A 27 -2.96 -13.02 3.60
C GLN A 27 -3.96 -14.13 3.20
N PRO A 28 -4.18 -15.16 4.06
CA PRO A 28 -5.15 -16.20 3.80
C PRO A 28 -6.57 -15.61 3.78
N GLY A 29 -7.33 -15.89 2.72
CA GLY A 29 -8.71 -15.39 2.59
C GLY A 29 -9.26 -15.37 1.16
N GLY A 30 -8.40 -15.42 0.14
CA GLY A 30 -8.78 -15.68 -1.26
C GLY A 30 -9.65 -14.61 -1.93
N ASN A 31 -9.92 -13.48 -1.27
CA ASN A 31 -10.69 -12.36 -1.82
C ASN A 31 -9.76 -11.17 -2.09
N THR A 32 -8.77 -11.40 -2.94
CA THR A 32 -7.73 -10.42 -3.27
C THR A 32 -7.87 -9.97 -4.71
N LEU A 33 -7.37 -8.77 -4.99
CA LEU A 33 -7.38 -8.24 -6.35
C LEU A 33 -6.55 -9.11 -7.31
N GLU A 34 -5.42 -9.63 -6.85
CA GLU A 34 -4.59 -10.60 -7.58
C GLU A 34 -5.37 -11.86 -7.98
N ARG A 35 -6.08 -12.47 -7.02
CA ARG A 35 -6.88 -13.66 -7.29
C ARG A 35 -8.03 -13.39 -8.25
N HIS A 36 -8.76 -12.29 -8.09
CA HIS A 36 -9.82 -11.91 -9.03
C HIS A 36 -9.30 -11.71 -10.46
N PHE A 37 -8.06 -11.24 -10.63
CA PHE A 37 -7.44 -11.15 -11.96
C PHE A 37 -7.09 -12.50 -12.56
N ASN A 38 -6.61 -13.44 -11.74
CA ASN A 38 -6.32 -14.80 -12.18
C ASN A 38 -7.62 -15.53 -12.55
N ASP A 39 -8.64 -15.49 -11.67
CA ASP A 39 -9.95 -16.08 -11.91
C ASP A 39 -10.61 -15.50 -13.18
N PHE A 40 -10.50 -14.18 -13.40
CA PHE A 40 -10.98 -13.54 -14.63
C PHE A 40 -10.25 -14.06 -15.88
N GLY A 41 -8.93 -14.23 -15.81
CA GLY A 41 -8.12 -14.78 -16.90
C GLY A 41 -8.50 -16.22 -17.23
N ASP A 42 -8.68 -17.05 -16.20
CA ASP A 42 -9.08 -18.45 -16.34
C ASP A 42 -10.51 -18.57 -16.90
N HIS A 43 -11.46 -17.78 -16.39
CA HIS A 43 -12.81 -17.73 -16.94
C HIS A 43 -12.82 -17.27 -18.40
N PHE A 44 -12.00 -16.29 -18.77
CA PHE A 44 -11.87 -15.85 -20.15
C PHE A 44 -11.29 -16.96 -21.04
N TYR A 45 -10.20 -17.60 -20.61
CA TYR A 45 -9.59 -18.70 -21.35
C TYR A 45 -10.59 -19.84 -21.56
N ASN A 46 -11.33 -20.21 -20.52
CA ASN A 46 -12.37 -21.24 -20.59
C ASN A 46 -13.54 -20.82 -21.50
N ALA A 47 -13.94 -19.55 -21.46
CA ALA A 47 -15.04 -19.03 -22.29
C ALA A 47 -14.69 -18.89 -23.77
N VAL A 48 -13.41 -18.70 -24.13
CA VAL A 48 -12.98 -18.49 -25.52
C VAL A 48 -12.36 -19.75 -26.15
N ILE A 49 -11.54 -20.50 -25.41
CA ILE A 49 -10.74 -21.62 -25.92
C ILE A 49 -11.41 -22.97 -25.62
N GLY A 50 -12.23 -23.07 -24.56
CA GLY A 50 -13.09 -24.22 -24.30
C GLY A 50 -12.32 -25.53 -24.05
N VAL A 51 -11.48 -25.58 -23.03
CA VAL A 51 -10.84 -26.84 -22.56
C VAL A 51 -11.27 -27.12 -21.13
N GLY A 52 -12.54 -27.46 -20.92
CA GLY A 52 -13.04 -27.83 -19.59
C GLY A 52 -14.56 -27.84 -19.46
N SER A 53 -15.17 -29.00 -19.70
CA SER A 53 -16.48 -29.47 -19.20
C SER A 53 -17.76 -28.61 -19.35
N ALA A 54 -17.75 -27.48 -20.06
CA ALA A 54 -18.98 -26.80 -20.48
C ALA A 54 -18.86 -26.38 -21.95
N GLY A 55 -19.23 -27.28 -22.85
CA GLY A 55 -19.12 -27.15 -24.31
C GLY A 55 -19.98 -26.04 -24.94
N LYS A 56 -19.76 -24.78 -24.55
CA LYS A 56 -20.37 -23.57 -25.13
C LYS A 56 -19.42 -22.36 -25.06
N GLY A 57 -18.11 -22.57 -25.09
CA GLY A 57 -17.15 -21.47 -25.26
C GLY A 57 -17.50 -20.73 -26.56
N ALA A 58 -17.74 -19.42 -26.47
CA ALA A 58 -18.37 -18.54 -27.45
C ALA A 58 -18.50 -19.18 -28.84
N ALA A 59 -19.61 -19.90 -29.10
CA ALA A 59 -19.79 -20.72 -30.30
C ALA A 59 -19.87 -19.90 -31.61
N SER A 60 -19.63 -18.59 -31.56
CA SER A 60 -19.56 -17.70 -32.70
C SER A 60 -18.29 -16.85 -32.65
N SER A 61 -17.60 -16.78 -33.79
CA SER A 61 -16.41 -15.96 -33.99
C SER A 61 -16.59 -14.49 -33.58
N PRO A 62 -17.73 -13.81 -33.86
CA PRO A 62 -17.93 -12.42 -33.43
C PRO A 62 -17.94 -12.23 -31.92
N ILE A 63 -18.53 -13.17 -31.17
CA ILE A 63 -18.60 -13.10 -29.70
C ILE A 63 -17.20 -13.29 -29.10
N GLY A 64 -16.42 -14.25 -29.61
CA GLY A 64 -15.05 -14.46 -29.17
C GLY A 64 -14.15 -13.23 -29.42
N THR A 65 -14.29 -12.59 -30.58
CA THR A 65 -13.56 -11.35 -30.91
C THR A 65 -13.92 -10.21 -29.97
N ALA A 66 -15.22 -9.96 -29.73
CA ALA A 66 -15.68 -8.89 -28.84
C ALA A 66 -15.20 -9.10 -27.39
N LEU A 67 -15.23 -10.34 -26.89
CA LEU A 67 -14.69 -10.69 -25.57
C LEU A 67 -13.18 -10.45 -25.49
N ASN A 68 -12.43 -10.80 -26.54
CA ASN A 68 -10.98 -10.56 -26.58
C ASN A 68 -10.65 -9.06 -26.60
N GLU A 69 -11.38 -8.25 -27.37
CA GLU A 69 -11.23 -6.80 -27.39
C GLU A 69 -11.57 -6.17 -26.03
N PHE A 70 -12.63 -6.63 -25.38
CA PHE A 70 -12.99 -6.20 -24.02
C PHE A 70 -11.84 -6.46 -23.04
N VAL A 71 -11.32 -7.70 -22.99
CA VAL A 71 -10.21 -8.04 -22.10
C VAL A 71 -8.97 -7.21 -22.43
N HIS A 72 -8.64 -7.06 -23.71
CA HIS A 72 -7.50 -6.28 -24.14
C HIS A 72 -7.61 -4.82 -23.70
N HIS A 73 -8.79 -4.23 -23.81
CA HIS A 73 -9.05 -2.84 -23.43
C HIS A 73 -8.99 -2.61 -21.91
N TYR A 74 -9.58 -3.51 -21.11
CA TYR A 74 -9.71 -3.30 -19.67
C TYR A 74 -8.53 -3.82 -18.84
N LYS A 75 -7.73 -4.76 -19.38
CA LYS A 75 -6.57 -5.33 -18.68
C LYS A 75 -5.57 -4.28 -18.17
N PRO A 76 -5.20 -3.23 -18.92
CA PRO A 76 -4.35 -2.16 -18.41
C PRO A 76 -4.97 -1.40 -17.23
N THR A 77 -6.27 -1.09 -17.30
CA THR A 77 -6.99 -0.39 -16.23
C THR A 77 -7.00 -1.21 -14.94
N LEU A 78 -7.32 -2.50 -15.06
CA LEU A 78 -7.34 -3.45 -13.95
C LEU A 78 -5.95 -3.56 -13.29
N LYS A 79 -4.88 -3.76 -14.08
CA LYS A 79 -3.49 -3.75 -13.57
C LYS A 79 -3.09 -2.40 -12.95
N GLY A 80 -3.59 -1.31 -13.52
CA GLY A 80 -3.38 0.05 -13.05
C GLY A 80 -3.93 0.28 -11.65
N MET A 81 -5.06 -0.34 -11.30
CA MET A 81 -5.63 -0.27 -9.95
C MET A 81 -4.69 -0.91 -8.91
N ALA A 82 -4.21 -2.13 -9.15
CA ALA A 82 -3.26 -2.79 -8.23
C ALA A 82 -1.98 -1.97 -8.07
N THR A 83 -1.44 -1.47 -9.17
CA THR A 83 -0.25 -0.61 -9.18
C THR A 83 -0.47 0.66 -8.37
N LYS A 84 -1.61 1.34 -8.57
CA LYS A 84 -1.94 2.57 -7.86
C LYS A 84 -2.07 2.32 -6.36
N THR A 85 -2.75 1.24 -5.95
CA THR A 85 -2.86 0.86 -4.54
C THR A 85 -1.50 0.60 -3.92
N GLY A 86 -0.62 -0.13 -4.62
CA GLY A 86 0.76 -0.36 -4.15
C GLY A 86 1.56 0.95 -3.96
N ARG A 87 1.42 1.92 -4.87
CA ARG A 87 2.04 3.24 -4.76
C ARG A 87 1.50 4.04 -3.56
N CYS A 88 0.20 3.97 -3.31
CA CYS A 88 -0.41 4.62 -2.15
C CYS A 88 0.09 4.01 -0.83
N ILE A 89 0.14 2.67 -0.73
CA ILE A 89 0.71 1.97 0.42
C ILE A 89 2.15 2.43 0.68
N LYS A 90 2.99 2.42 -0.36
CA LYS A 90 4.39 2.86 -0.23
C LYS A 90 4.48 4.31 0.26
N GLY A 91 3.69 5.22 -0.30
CA GLY A 91 3.69 6.63 0.10
C GLY A 91 3.32 6.83 1.57
N VAL A 92 2.36 6.07 2.09
CA VAL A 92 1.97 6.11 3.51
C VAL A 92 3.08 5.60 4.42
N VAL A 93 3.75 4.51 4.03
CA VAL A 93 4.89 3.96 4.77
C VAL A 93 6.05 4.96 4.80
N ASP A 94 6.41 5.52 3.64
CA ASP A 94 7.48 6.51 3.53
C ASP A 94 7.17 7.74 4.38
N ALA A 95 5.95 8.28 4.30
CA ALA A 95 5.52 9.43 5.11
C ALA A 95 5.61 9.14 6.62
N THR A 96 5.22 7.94 7.05
CA THR A 96 5.33 7.53 8.46
C THR A 96 6.78 7.48 8.91
N ASN A 97 7.67 6.94 8.08
CA ASN A 97 9.10 6.89 8.38
C ASN A 97 9.72 8.29 8.46
N TYR A 98 9.36 9.19 7.55
CA TYR A 98 9.82 10.59 7.60
C TYR A 98 9.34 11.29 8.87
N TYR A 99 8.10 11.05 9.29
CA TYR A 99 7.57 11.62 10.52
C TYR A 99 8.36 11.13 11.75
N LEU A 100 8.56 9.82 11.87
CA LEU A 100 9.32 9.23 12.98
C LEU A 100 10.79 9.70 13.01
N LEU A 101 11.39 9.88 11.84
CA LEU A 101 12.76 10.39 11.74
C LEU A 101 12.85 11.84 12.23
N ALA A 102 11.91 12.71 11.79
CA ALA A 102 11.86 14.09 12.21
C ALA A 102 11.68 14.22 13.74
N ASP A 103 10.79 13.42 14.33
CA ASP A 103 10.60 13.36 15.79
C ASP A 103 11.90 12.97 16.52
N HIS A 104 12.64 12.00 15.97
CA HIS A 104 13.92 11.59 16.53
C HIS A 104 14.98 12.71 16.46
N GLU A 105 15.03 13.45 15.36
CA GLU A 105 15.96 14.57 15.16
C GLU A 105 15.63 15.73 16.11
N MET A 106 14.36 16.14 16.18
CA MET A 106 13.90 17.18 17.10
C MET A 106 14.18 16.82 18.56
N GLY A 107 13.95 15.56 18.94
CA GLY A 107 14.27 15.07 20.28
C GLY A 107 15.78 15.08 20.60
N ALA A 108 16.63 14.80 19.60
CA ALA A 108 18.08 14.86 19.78
C ALA A 108 18.58 16.31 19.93
N GLU A 109 18.02 17.25 19.16
CA GLU A 109 18.34 18.67 19.24
C GLU A 109 17.89 19.27 20.57
N ALA A 110 16.66 19.01 21.02
CA ALA A 110 16.17 19.48 22.31
C ALA A 110 17.07 19.02 23.48
N LYS A 111 17.55 17.77 23.44
CA LYS A 111 18.51 17.24 24.44
C LYS A 111 19.84 17.99 24.41
N LYS A 112 20.36 18.31 23.21
CA LYS A 112 21.59 19.11 23.07
C LYS A 112 21.40 20.49 23.70
N HIS A 113 20.32 21.20 23.38
CA HIS A 113 20.02 22.52 23.95
C HIS A 113 19.90 22.48 25.48
N LEU A 114 19.16 21.51 26.03
CA LEU A 114 19.03 21.32 27.48
C LEU A 114 20.38 21.08 28.17
N LYS A 115 21.25 20.27 27.54
CA LYS A 115 22.59 19.99 28.07
C LYS A 115 23.47 21.25 28.07
N MET A 116 23.41 22.05 27.01
CA MET A 116 24.15 23.31 26.91
C MET A 116 23.66 24.34 27.94
N ALA A 117 22.34 24.49 28.11
CA ALA A 117 21.75 25.38 29.10
C ALA A 117 22.17 25.00 30.53
N ARG A 118 22.11 23.71 30.89
CA ARG A 118 22.57 23.22 32.21
C ARG A 118 24.07 23.41 32.43
N LEU A 119 24.88 23.35 31.38
CA LEU A 119 26.33 23.59 31.49
C LEU A 119 26.61 25.06 31.76
N ALA A 120 25.93 25.97 31.07
CA ALA A 120 26.05 27.41 31.28
C ALA A 120 25.64 27.81 32.71
N GLU A 121 24.56 27.24 33.23
CA GLU A 121 24.09 27.47 34.61
C GLU A 121 25.12 27.00 35.65
N LYS A 122 25.69 25.80 35.47
CA LYS A 122 26.77 25.29 36.36
C LYS A 122 28.02 26.15 36.32
N MET A 123 28.40 26.67 35.15
CA MET A 123 29.54 27.58 35.02
C MET A 123 29.28 28.93 35.72
N ALA A 124 28.05 29.46 35.64
CA ALA A 124 27.69 30.71 36.29
C ALA A 124 27.69 30.62 37.84
N ILE A 125 27.39 29.45 38.41
CA ILE A 125 27.45 29.22 39.86
C ILE A 125 28.90 29.14 40.36
N ASN A 126 29.80 28.56 39.56
CA ASN A 126 31.21 28.35 39.95
C ASN A 126 32.09 29.61 39.89
N VAL A 127 31.52 30.76 39.51
CA VAL A 127 32.20 32.06 39.38
C VAL A 127 31.80 33.03 40.52
N LYS A 128 30.88 32.64 41.41
CA LYS A 128 30.53 33.37 42.64
C LYS A 128 31.23 32.77 43.84
#